data_AF-A0A1M5FIP8-F1
#
_entry.id   AF-A0A1M5FIP8-F1
#
_cell.length_a   1.000
_cell.length_b   1.000
_cell.length_c   1.000
_cell.angle_alpha   90.00
_cell.angle_beta   90.00
_cell.angle_gamma   90.00
#
_symmetry.space_group_name_H-M   'P 1'
#
loop_
_entity.id
_entity.type
_entity.pdbx_description
1 polymer ?
#
loop_
_entity_poly.entity_id
_entity_poly.type
_entity_poly.pdbx_seq_one_letter_code
_entity_poly.pdbx_strand_id
1 'polypeptide(L)'
;MGDWNTLHHFDDKKFYSKIVPDLLGEGQLLRNYFNSKFGKYIVYDNDQDERRIKDIIEFSQSLDDEFKIHETLLNIQKREKNVDVEYSSFIQKRNKDEDDFYTINGQVIEDFNLILTLIIFSECAAFNPHLILGRTIFTGCVNAKQESIAEYIISDFTSNDLGSIFSNYNGFINWVTNEDLQLLWLDKENLYSAGEDADKYFSDFYKFIEIAIENDLGVISGKNMNEGFLKLIQSPLSVKIDVKELGLENVINYG
;
A
#
# COMPACT_ATOMS: atom_id res chain seq x y z
N MET A 1 -2.55 0.22 -21.05
CA MET A 1 -3.72 0.88 -20.41
C MET A 1 -3.17 1.55 -19.15
N GLY A 2 -3.61 2.77 -18.82
CA GLY A 2 -3.03 3.50 -17.70
C GLY A 2 -3.43 2.90 -16.36
N ASP A 3 -2.56 3.03 -15.37
CA ASP A 3 -2.77 2.50 -14.02
C ASP A 3 -3.98 3.17 -13.36
N TRP A 4 -4.71 2.42 -12.53
CA TRP A 4 -5.87 2.93 -11.78
C TRP A 4 -5.60 2.78 -10.28
N ASN A 5 -5.44 3.90 -9.59
CA ASN A 5 -5.11 3.91 -8.17
C ASN A 5 -6.36 4.16 -7.31
N THR A 6 -6.40 3.55 -6.14
CA THR A 6 -7.54 3.61 -5.20
C THR A 6 -7.04 3.77 -3.76
N LEU A 7 -7.86 4.36 -2.90
CA LEU A 7 -7.58 4.55 -1.47
C LEU A 7 -8.69 3.91 -0.63
N HIS A 8 -8.30 3.07 0.32
CA HIS A 8 -9.20 2.25 1.11
C HIS A 8 -9.00 2.50 2.60
N HIS A 9 -10.06 2.40 3.40
CA HIS A 9 -9.95 2.40 4.86
C HIS A 9 -9.27 1.12 5.35
N PHE A 10 -8.37 1.26 6.32
CA PHE A 10 -7.45 0.22 6.75
C PHE A 10 -7.28 0.24 8.27
N ASP A 11 -7.51 -0.90 8.91
CA ASP A 11 -7.22 -1.16 10.32
C ASP A 11 -5.75 -1.56 10.47
N ASP A 12 -4.90 -0.53 10.50
CA ASP A 12 -3.46 -0.61 10.69
C ASP A 12 -3.10 -1.26 12.03
N LYS A 13 -3.89 -1.00 13.08
CA LYS A 13 -3.68 -1.60 14.41
C LYS A 13 -3.83 -3.12 14.35
N LYS A 14 -4.87 -3.64 13.69
CA LYS A 14 -5.04 -5.08 13.48
C LYS A 14 -3.96 -5.65 12.57
N PHE A 15 -3.53 -4.90 11.56
CA PHE A 15 -2.42 -5.33 10.71
C PHE A 15 -1.14 -5.58 11.51
N TYR A 16 -0.68 -4.60 12.29
CA TYR A 16 0.54 -4.72 13.09
C TYR A 16 0.41 -5.66 14.29
N SER A 17 -0.79 -5.82 14.87
CA SER A 17 -0.99 -6.71 16.03
C SER A 17 -1.30 -8.17 15.68
N LYS A 18 -1.77 -8.45 14.45
CA LYS A 18 -2.18 -9.81 14.03
C LYS A 18 -1.45 -10.32 12.79
N ILE A 19 -1.37 -9.51 11.74
CA ILE A 19 -0.90 -9.96 10.43
C ILE A 19 0.64 -9.99 10.39
N VAL A 20 1.29 -8.90 10.78
CA VAL A 20 2.75 -8.81 10.81
C VAL A 20 3.36 -9.90 11.72
N PRO A 21 2.86 -10.15 12.96
CA PRO A 21 3.38 -11.24 13.79
C PRO A 21 3.23 -12.63 13.16
N ASP A 22 2.18 -12.88 12.38
CA ASP A 22 2.02 -14.16 11.68
C ASP A 22 3.08 -14.32 10.57
N LEU A 23 3.33 -13.26 9.80
CA LEU A 23 4.30 -13.24 8.71
C LEU A 23 5.76 -13.30 9.20
N LEU A 24 6.03 -12.81 10.40
CA LEU A 24 7.35 -12.93 11.04
C LEU A 24 7.55 -14.27 11.79
N GLY A 25 6.45 -14.97 12.09
CA GLY A 25 6.41 -16.18 12.90
C GLY A 25 6.20 -17.46 12.11
N GLU A 26 5.21 -18.26 12.53
CA GLU A 26 4.94 -19.60 11.95
C GLU A 26 4.09 -19.55 10.64
N GLY A 27 3.52 -18.39 10.31
CA GLY A 27 2.71 -18.16 9.11
C GLY A 27 1.42 -18.99 9.07
N GLN A 28 0.74 -19.18 10.20
CA GLN A 28 -0.46 -20.02 10.26
C GLN A 28 -1.63 -19.38 9.50
N LEU A 29 -1.80 -18.06 9.60
CA LEU A 29 -2.80 -17.31 8.83
C LEU A 29 -2.42 -17.32 7.36
N LEU A 30 -1.15 -17.06 7.04
CA LEU A 30 -0.61 -17.13 5.67
C LEU A 30 -0.92 -18.48 5.02
N ARG A 31 -0.66 -19.60 5.71
CA ARG A 31 -1.00 -20.96 5.26
C ARG A 31 -2.48 -21.14 4.97
N ASN A 32 -3.35 -20.61 5.83
CA ASN A 32 -4.79 -20.70 5.63
C ASN A 32 -5.23 -19.97 4.35
N TYR A 33 -4.66 -18.81 4.07
CA TYR A 33 -4.97 -18.04 2.86
C TYR A 33 -4.42 -18.70 1.60
N PHE A 34 -3.17 -19.20 1.61
CA PHE A 34 -2.61 -19.99 0.52
C PHE A 34 -3.50 -21.21 0.19
N ASN A 35 -3.95 -21.93 1.22
CA ASN A 35 -4.82 -23.10 1.06
C ASN A 35 -6.27 -22.76 0.73
N SER A 36 -6.69 -21.51 0.88
CA SER A 36 -8.06 -21.09 0.59
C SER A 36 -8.37 -21.19 -0.91
N LYS A 37 -9.66 -21.30 -1.24
CA LYS A 37 -10.11 -21.26 -2.64
C LYS A 37 -9.61 -20.00 -3.37
N PHE A 38 -9.53 -18.89 -2.65
CA PHE A 38 -9.09 -17.61 -3.18
C PHE A 38 -7.57 -17.54 -3.38
N GLY A 39 -6.79 -18.03 -2.41
CA GLY A 39 -5.33 -18.14 -2.53
C GLY A 39 -4.93 -18.99 -3.73
N LYS A 40 -5.53 -20.17 -3.90
CA LYS A 40 -5.30 -21.06 -5.05
C LYS A 40 -5.67 -20.45 -6.41
N TYR A 41 -6.52 -19.43 -6.42
CA TYR A 41 -6.93 -18.75 -7.66
C TYR A 41 -5.98 -17.61 -8.03
N ILE A 42 -5.51 -16.85 -7.04
CA ILE A 42 -4.63 -15.68 -7.27
C ILE A 42 -3.16 -16.08 -7.38
N VAL A 43 -2.75 -17.14 -6.68
CA VAL A 43 -1.40 -17.68 -6.70
C VAL A 43 -1.38 -18.83 -7.71
N TYR A 44 -0.84 -18.60 -8.91
CA TYR A 44 -0.77 -19.60 -9.97
C TYR A 44 0.11 -20.80 -9.57
N ASP A 45 -0.23 -22.00 -10.04
CA ASP A 45 0.48 -23.27 -9.79
C ASP A 45 0.74 -23.53 -8.28
N ASN A 46 -0.32 -23.43 -7.48
CA ASN A 46 -0.24 -23.54 -6.02
C ASN A 46 -0.10 -24.98 -5.49
N ASP A 47 0.42 -25.91 -6.29
CA ASP A 47 0.66 -27.29 -5.86
C ASP A 47 1.97 -27.45 -5.05
N GLN A 48 2.65 -26.33 -4.71
CA GLN A 48 3.86 -26.26 -3.86
C GLN A 48 3.75 -25.24 -2.71
N ASP A 49 2.69 -25.33 -1.91
CA ASP A 49 2.34 -24.39 -0.83
C ASP A 49 3.49 -24.12 0.18
N GLU A 50 4.17 -25.16 0.66
CA GLU A 50 5.04 -25.01 1.83
C GLU A 50 6.34 -24.25 1.60
N ARG A 51 6.95 -24.41 0.42
CA ARG A 51 8.19 -23.70 0.09
C ARG A 51 7.94 -22.21 -0.08
N ARG A 52 6.90 -21.83 -0.83
CA ARG A 52 6.58 -20.42 -1.10
C ARG A 52 6.21 -19.68 0.18
N ILE A 53 5.44 -20.34 1.06
CA ILE A 53 5.10 -19.79 2.37
C ILE A 53 6.37 -19.57 3.20
N LYS A 54 7.29 -20.53 3.20
CA LYS A 54 8.56 -20.40 3.90
C LYS A 54 9.40 -19.23 3.33
N ASP A 55 9.51 -19.14 2.01
CA ASP A 55 10.24 -18.07 1.34
C ASP A 55 9.63 -16.70 1.69
N ILE A 56 8.31 -16.58 1.74
CA ILE A 56 7.61 -15.35 2.18
C ILE A 56 7.94 -15.01 3.64
N ILE A 57 7.90 -15.97 4.55
CA ILE A 57 8.20 -15.73 5.97
C ILE A 57 9.65 -15.25 6.13
N GLU A 58 10.60 -15.94 5.50
CA GLU A 58 12.03 -15.57 5.52
C GLU A 58 12.25 -14.18 4.90
N PHE A 59 11.56 -13.87 3.80
CA PHE A 59 11.62 -12.55 3.18
C PHE A 59 11.02 -11.45 4.08
N SER A 60 9.89 -11.74 4.74
CA SER A 60 9.20 -10.81 5.64
C SER A 60 10.06 -10.41 6.84
N GLN A 61 10.94 -11.30 7.31
CA GLN A 61 11.88 -11.01 8.39
C GLN A 61 12.97 -10.00 8.01
N SER A 62 13.12 -9.70 6.72
CA SER A 62 14.05 -8.68 6.21
C SER A 62 13.39 -7.33 5.94
N LEU A 63 12.09 -7.21 6.24
CA LEU A 63 11.36 -5.95 6.22
C LEU A 63 11.56 -5.18 7.52
N ASP A 64 11.42 -3.87 7.43
CA ASP A 64 11.45 -2.98 8.59
C ASP A 64 10.21 -3.10 9.47
N ASP A 65 10.20 -2.35 10.58
CA ASP A 65 9.10 -2.35 11.56
C ASP A 65 7.78 -1.84 10.95
N GLU A 66 7.86 -0.96 9.95
CA GLU A 66 6.68 -0.52 9.19
C GLU A 66 6.20 -1.56 8.19
N PHE A 67 7.00 -2.60 7.92
CA PHE A 67 6.73 -3.69 6.99
C PHE A 67 6.64 -3.21 5.52
N LYS A 68 7.39 -2.15 5.19
CA LYS A 68 7.39 -1.48 3.88
C LYS A 68 8.74 -1.59 3.16
N ILE A 69 9.83 -1.56 3.91
CA ILE A 69 11.18 -1.38 3.36
C ILE A 69 12.00 -2.65 3.57
N HIS A 70 12.58 -3.17 2.49
CA HIS A 70 13.52 -4.28 2.56
C HIS A 70 14.95 -3.75 2.72
N GLU A 71 15.64 -4.13 3.80
CA GLU A 71 16.93 -3.55 4.20
C GLU A 71 18.02 -3.71 3.11
N THR A 72 18.13 -4.89 2.50
CA THR A 72 19.10 -5.12 1.41
C THR A 72 18.88 -4.19 0.21
N LEU A 73 17.63 -4.01 -0.23
CA LEU A 73 17.31 -3.14 -1.36
C LEU A 73 17.59 -1.67 -1.00
N LEU A 74 17.20 -1.26 0.21
CA LEU A 74 17.50 0.07 0.75
C LEU A 74 19.01 0.35 0.70
N ASN A 75 19.83 -0.58 1.18
CA ASN A 75 21.29 -0.45 1.23
C ASN A 75 21.93 -0.37 -0.16
N ILE A 76 21.38 -1.07 -1.15
CA ILE A 76 21.84 -0.96 -2.53
C ILE A 76 21.52 0.44 -3.07
N GLN A 77 20.28 0.91 -2.87
CA GLN A 77 19.79 2.16 -3.45
C GLN A 77 20.39 3.40 -2.79
N LYS A 78 20.63 3.37 -1.46
CA LYS A 78 21.28 4.45 -0.69
C LYS A 78 22.81 4.46 -0.80
N ARG A 79 23.42 3.50 -1.50
CA ARG A 79 24.87 3.41 -1.61
C ARG A 79 25.45 4.73 -2.14
N GLU A 80 26.51 5.20 -1.51
CA GLU A 80 27.23 6.41 -1.95
C GLU A 80 28.46 6.05 -2.80
N LYS A 81 28.85 6.96 -3.71
CA LYS A 81 30.01 6.79 -4.57
C LYS A 81 31.30 7.05 -3.80
N ASN A 82 32.21 6.09 -3.78
CA ASN A 82 33.58 6.32 -3.32
C ASN A 82 34.33 7.33 -4.21
N VAL A 83 35.21 8.14 -3.63
CA VAL A 83 35.94 9.20 -4.35
C VAL A 83 36.74 8.63 -5.53
N ASP A 84 37.36 7.46 -5.35
CA ASP A 84 38.26 6.82 -6.33
C ASP A 84 37.55 6.05 -7.45
N VAL A 85 36.22 6.03 -7.49
CA VAL A 85 35.43 5.28 -8.48
C VAL A 85 34.78 6.25 -9.46
N GLU A 86 34.94 5.98 -10.76
CA GLU A 86 34.25 6.69 -11.83
C GLU A 86 32.72 6.57 -11.68
N TYR A 87 32.01 7.68 -11.85
CA TYR A 87 30.56 7.73 -11.63
C TYR A 87 29.80 6.68 -12.47
N SER A 88 30.20 6.50 -13.73
CA SER A 88 29.60 5.50 -14.64
C SER A 88 29.73 4.07 -14.11
N SER A 89 30.90 3.71 -13.59
CA SER A 89 31.16 2.38 -13.03
C SER A 89 30.37 2.15 -11.74
N PHE A 90 30.28 3.17 -10.89
CA PHE A 90 29.47 3.14 -9.68
C PHE A 90 27.98 2.90 -9.99
N ILE A 91 27.39 3.68 -10.90
CA ILE A 91 25.98 3.53 -11.29
C ILE A 91 25.71 2.16 -11.93
N GLN A 92 26.60 1.69 -12.82
CA GLN A 92 26.46 0.35 -13.42
C GLN A 92 26.47 -0.75 -12.36
N LYS A 93 27.34 -0.65 -11.36
CA LYS A 93 27.40 -1.64 -10.27
C LYS A 93 26.15 -1.59 -9.40
N ARG A 94 25.66 -0.40 -9.05
CA ARG A 94 24.42 -0.25 -8.27
C ARG A 94 23.23 -0.86 -9.02
N ASN A 95 23.04 -0.49 -10.28
CA ASN A 95 21.94 -1.02 -11.10
C ASN A 95 22.02 -2.55 -11.24
N LYS A 96 23.23 -3.10 -11.45
CA LYS A 96 23.42 -4.56 -11.48
C LYS A 96 23.04 -5.22 -10.16
N ASP A 97 23.40 -4.64 -9.03
CA ASP A 97 23.06 -5.20 -7.72
C ASP A 97 21.53 -5.14 -7.47
N GLU A 98 20.84 -4.09 -7.95
CA GLU A 98 19.37 -4.02 -7.93
C GLU A 98 18.76 -5.10 -8.84
N ASP A 99 19.26 -5.27 -10.06
CA ASP A 99 18.81 -6.30 -11.00
C ASP A 99 19.01 -7.71 -10.42
N ASP A 100 20.16 -7.96 -9.78
CA ASP A 100 20.47 -9.23 -9.10
C ASP A 100 19.49 -9.46 -7.93
N PHE A 101 19.16 -8.42 -7.16
CA PHE A 101 18.16 -8.51 -6.08
C PHE A 101 16.78 -8.92 -6.59
N TYR A 102 16.27 -8.28 -7.65
CA TYR A 102 14.97 -8.63 -8.23
C TYR A 102 15.00 -9.98 -8.95
N THR A 103 16.14 -10.38 -9.51
CA THR A 103 16.30 -11.71 -10.11
C THR A 103 16.19 -12.81 -9.06
N ILE A 104 16.76 -12.60 -7.86
CA ILE A 104 16.73 -13.56 -6.76
C ILE A 104 15.36 -13.57 -6.06
N ASN A 105 14.80 -12.38 -5.80
CA ASN A 105 13.61 -12.23 -4.95
C ASN A 105 12.31 -11.98 -5.72
N GLY A 106 12.34 -11.87 -7.05
CA GLY A 106 11.19 -11.44 -7.84
C GLY A 106 9.94 -12.32 -7.65
N GLN A 107 10.12 -13.64 -7.57
CA GLN A 107 9.00 -14.55 -7.35
C GLN A 107 8.38 -14.38 -5.96
N VAL A 108 9.20 -14.29 -4.90
CA VAL A 108 8.68 -14.13 -3.53
C VAL A 108 8.02 -12.78 -3.36
N ILE A 109 8.54 -11.72 -3.99
CA ILE A 109 7.93 -10.38 -3.99
C ILE A 109 6.57 -10.41 -4.70
N GLU A 110 6.45 -11.08 -5.85
CA GLU A 110 5.18 -11.22 -6.56
C GLU A 110 4.15 -11.99 -5.72
N ASP A 111 4.55 -13.13 -5.16
CA ASP A 111 3.68 -13.97 -4.33
C ASP A 111 3.21 -13.24 -3.08
N PHE A 112 4.14 -12.54 -2.42
CA PHE A 112 3.89 -11.71 -1.25
C PHE A 112 2.87 -10.62 -1.56
N ASN A 113 3.05 -9.87 -2.64
CA ASN A 113 2.14 -8.79 -3.03
C ASN A 113 0.71 -9.29 -3.30
N LEU A 114 0.58 -10.43 -3.99
CA LEU A 114 -0.71 -11.04 -4.30
C LEU A 114 -1.41 -11.54 -3.03
N ILE A 115 -0.71 -12.31 -2.19
CA ILE A 115 -1.32 -12.91 -1.01
C ILE A 115 -1.59 -11.87 0.09
N LEU A 116 -0.69 -10.90 0.28
CA LEU A 116 -0.87 -9.83 1.26
C LEU A 116 -2.10 -9.00 0.92
N THR A 117 -2.35 -8.75 -0.38
CA THR A 117 -3.57 -8.09 -0.84
C THR A 117 -4.82 -8.83 -0.39
N LEU A 118 -4.88 -10.14 -0.59
CA LEU A 118 -6.00 -10.97 -0.13
C LEU A 118 -6.14 -10.91 1.40
N ILE A 119 -5.04 -11.08 2.14
CA ILE A 119 -5.06 -11.08 3.61
C ILE A 119 -5.58 -9.75 4.14
N ILE A 120 -5.03 -8.62 3.66
CA ILE A 120 -5.41 -7.29 4.15
C ILE A 120 -6.88 -7.00 3.85
N PHE A 121 -7.42 -7.26 2.65
CA PHE A 121 -8.85 -7.02 2.40
C PHE A 121 -9.79 -8.02 3.08
N SER A 122 -9.28 -9.18 3.49
CA SER A 122 -10.08 -10.16 4.26
C SER A 122 -10.07 -9.90 5.76
N GLU A 123 -9.02 -9.23 6.27
CA GLU A 123 -8.81 -9.06 7.71
C GLU A 123 -8.84 -7.62 8.18
N CYS A 124 -8.31 -6.68 7.41
CA CYS A 124 -7.94 -5.34 7.89
C CYS A 124 -8.51 -4.19 7.07
N ALA A 125 -8.88 -4.36 5.81
CA ALA A 125 -9.28 -3.24 4.94
C ALA A 125 -10.68 -3.42 4.35
N ALA A 126 -11.36 -2.30 4.15
CA ALA A 126 -12.62 -2.26 3.42
C ALA A 126 -12.35 -2.04 1.94
N PHE A 127 -12.74 -2.99 1.09
CA PHE A 127 -12.71 -2.72 -0.36
C PHE A 127 -13.78 -1.70 -0.77
N ASN A 128 -14.93 -1.71 -0.08
CA ASN A 128 -16.01 -0.76 -0.26
C ASN A 128 -16.37 -0.10 1.07
N PRO A 129 -16.62 1.22 1.07
CA PRO A 129 -16.38 2.18 -0.01
C PRO A 129 -14.89 2.52 -0.19
N HIS A 130 -14.49 3.09 -1.33
CA HIS A 130 -13.12 3.54 -1.57
C HIS A 130 -13.05 4.80 -2.44
N LEU A 131 -12.03 5.63 -2.23
CA LEU A 131 -11.80 6.85 -3.02
C LEU A 131 -10.99 6.50 -4.28
N ILE A 132 -11.42 7.00 -5.44
CA ILE A 132 -10.64 6.89 -6.68
C ILE A 132 -9.48 7.88 -6.59
N LEU A 133 -8.24 7.43 -6.79
CA LEU A 133 -7.08 8.31 -6.89
C LEU A 133 -6.75 8.68 -8.33
N GLY A 134 -7.24 7.91 -9.31
CA GLY A 134 -7.04 8.14 -10.74
C GLY A 134 -5.70 7.63 -11.26
N ARG A 135 -5.31 8.06 -12.48
CA ARG A 135 -4.08 7.62 -13.15
C ARG A 135 -2.81 8.20 -12.55
N THR A 136 -2.89 9.47 -12.14
CA THR A 136 -1.91 10.12 -11.27
C THR A 136 -2.59 10.20 -9.91
N ILE A 137 -1.96 9.72 -8.84
CA ILE A 137 -2.60 9.70 -7.52
C ILE A 137 -3.03 11.12 -7.12
N PHE A 138 -4.20 11.20 -6.47
CA PHE A 138 -4.95 12.42 -6.19
C PHE A 138 -5.34 13.25 -7.41
N THR A 139 -5.14 12.77 -8.64
CA THR A 139 -5.31 13.52 -9.90
C THR A 139 -4.64 14.90 -9.91
N GLY A 140 -3.63 15.12 -9.06
CA GLY A 140 -3.04 16.44 -8.82
C GLY A 140 -4.01 17.45 -8.20
N CYS A 141 -5.09 16.99 -7.56
CA CYS A 141 -6.18 17.79 -6.98
C CYS A 141 -5.97 18.10 -5.50
N VAL A 142 -5.20 17.28 -4.79
CA VAL A 142 -4.86 17.48 -3.37
C VAL A 142 -3.39 17.88 -3.30
N ASN A 143 -3.12 19.09 -2.81
CA ASN A 143 -1.77 19.60 -2.60
C ASN A 143 -1.57 19.95 -1.13
N ALA A 144 -0.30 20.03 -0.74
CA ALA A 144 0.11 20.47 0.57
C ALA A 144 1.20 21.53 0.45
N LYS A 145 1.31 22.39 1.45
CA LYS A 145 2.36 23.41 1.50
C LYS A 145 3.74 22.74 1.61
N GLN A 146 4.70 23.23 0.85
CA GLN A 146 6.07 22.72 0.90
C GLN A 146 6.66 22.79 2.33
N GLU A 147 7.40 21.75 2.71
CA GLU A 147 8.04 21.55 4.02
C GLU A 147 7.05 21.43 5.20
N SER A 148 5.77 21.16 4.94
CA SER A 148 4.76 20.88 5.97
C SER A 148 4.68 19.39 6.30
N ILE A 149 4.09 19.06 7.46
CA ILE A 149 3.80 17.67 7.83
C ILE A 149 2.76 17.10 6.85
N ALA A 150 1.80 17.93 6.44
CA ALA A 150 0.83 17.58 5.42
C ALA A 150 1.49 17.16 4.09
N GLU A 151 2.56 17.83 3.64
CA GLU A 151 3.27 17.43 2.41
C GLU A 151 3.92 16.06 2.55
N TYR A 152 4.61 15.82 3.67
CA TYR A 152 5.23 14.53 3.93
C TYR A 152 4.20 13.40 3.90
N ILE A 153 3.10 13.53 4.64
CA ILE A 153 2.08 12.49 4.73
C ILE A 153 1.31 12.33 3.43
N ILE A 154 0.96 13.42 2.72
CA ILE A 154 0.35 13.33 1.38
C ILE A 154 1.27 12.61 0.40
N SER A 155 2.59 12.82 0.50
CA SER A 155 3.55 12.08 -0.32
C SER A 155 3.51 10.58 -0.02
N ASP A 156 3.30 10.17 1.23
CA ASP A 156 3.26 8.76 1.66
C ASP A 156 2.08 7.96 1.15
N PHE A 157 0.99 8.61 0.71
CA PHE A 157 -0.06 7.89 -0.04
C PHE A 157 0.48 7.28 -1.35
N THR A 158 1.64 7.75 -1.83
CA THR A 158 2.15 7.51 -3.18
C THR A 158 3.63 7.14 -3.23
N SER A 159 4.40 7.51 -2.20
CA SER A 159 5.83 7.32 -2.16
C SER A 159 6.09 5.82 -2.02
N ASN A 160 6.86 5.31 -2.97
CA ASN A 160 7.63 4.10 -2.75
C ASN A 160 9.02 4.59 -2.40
N ASP A 161 9.26 4.76 -1.11
CA ASP A 161 10.58 5.13 -0.63
C ASP A 161 11.64 4.11 -1.08
N LEU A 162 12.90 4.54 -1.04
CA LEU A 162 14.03 3.64 -1.32
C LEU A 162 13.88 2.37 -0.46
N GLY A 163 14.05 1.21 -1.07
CA GLY A 163 13.88 -0.09 -0.44
C GLY A 163 12.45 -0.64 -0.44
N SER A 164 11.44 0.11 -0.92
CA SER A 164 10.08 -0.41 -1.09
C SER A 164 10.01 -1.53 -2.13
N ILE A 165 9.34 -2.62 -1.74
CA ILE A 165 9.08 -3.79 -2.59
C ILE A 165 7.76 -3.69 -3.38
N PHE A 166 6.99 -2.62 -3.15
CA PHE A 166 5.64 -2.42 -3.71
C PHE A 166 5.63 -1.68 -5.05
N SER A 167 6.74 -1.04 -5.41
CA SER A 167 6.84 -0.09 -6.55
C SER A 167 6.55 -0.67 -7.95
N ASN A 168 6.75 -1.97 -8.16
CA ASN A 168 6.79 -2.57 -9.49
C ASN A 168 5.59 -3.49 -9.83
N TYR A 169 4.64 -3.65 -8.91
CA TYR A 169 3.57 -4.64 -9.04
C TYR A 169 2.17 -4.02 -8.95
N ASN A 170 1.16 -4.74 -9.43
CA ASN A 170 -0.23 -4.45 -9.11
C ASN A 170 -0.47 -4.88 -7.65
N GLY A 171 -1.36 -4.19 -6.95
CA GLY A 171 -1.58 -4.41 -5.51
C GLY A 171 -1.32 -3.14 -4.73
N PHE A 172 -0.68 -3.24 -3.58
CA PHE A 172 -0.44 -2.07 -2.72
C PHE A 172 0.65 -1.16 -3.26
N ILE A 173 0.50 0.12 -2.96
CA ILE A 173 1.53 1.15 -3.19
C ILE A 173 2.18 1.47 -1.85
N ASN A 174 1.36 1.92 -0.88
CA ASN A 174 1.77 2.28 0.47
C ASN A 174 0.53 2.36 1.37
N TRP A 175 0.70 2.53 2.67
CA TRP A 175 -0.35 2.82 3.64
C TRP A 175 0.10 3.88 4.65
N VAL A 176 -0.88 4.63 5.12
CA VAL A 176 -0.75 5.72 6.10
C VAL A 176 -1.54 5.29 7.34
N THR A 177 -0.89 5.28 8.51
CA THR A 177 -1.49 4.79 9.75
C THR A 177 -2.54 5.76 10.29
N ASN A 178 -3.35 5.33 11.26
CA ASN A 178 -4.26 6.27 11.93
C ASN A 178 -3.48 7.41 12.62
N GLU A 179 -2.32 7.10 13.19
CA GLU A 179 -1.47 8.07 13.88
C GLU A 179 -0.97 9.16 12.90
N ASP A 180 -0.54 8.75 11.71
CA ASP A 180 -0.17 9.67 10.64
C ASP A 180 -1.37 10.51 10.19
N LEU A 181 -2.55 9.91 10.02
CA LEU A 181 -3.75 10.67 9.66
C LEU A 181 -4.14 11.70 10.73
N GLN A 182 -3.93 11.39 12.02
CA GLN A 182 -4.12 12.36 13.09
C GLN A 182 -3.11 13.52 12.98
N LEU A 183 -1.85 13.24 12.67
CA LEU A 183 -0.83 14.28 12.42
C LEU A 183 -1.20 15.15 11.21
N LEU A 184 -1.67 14.53 10.12
CA LEU A 184 -2.20 15.24 8.96
C LEU A 184 -3.36 16.15 9.35
N TRP A 185 -4.24 15.70 10.24
CA TRP A 185 -5.39 16.48 10.69
C TRP A 185 -5.02 17.65 11.61
N LEU A 186 -3.91 17.54 12.33
CA LEU A 186 -3.37 18.65 13.11
C LEU A 186 -2.74 19.74 12.22
N ASP A 187 -2.33 19.38 11.00
CA ASP A 187 -1.68 20.26 10.01
C ASP A 187 -2.56 20.53 8.77
N LYS A 188 -3.88 20.28 8.89
CA LYS A 188 -4.80 20.23 7.74
C LYS A 188 -5.02 21.57 7.05
N GLU A 189 -4.71 22.69 7.69
CA GLU A 189 -4.73 24.02 7.08
C GLU A 189 -3.65 24.20 5.99
N ASN A 190 -2.63 23.33 5.99
CA ASN A 190 -1.61 23.29 4.93
C ASN A 190 -2.05 22.45 3.72
N LEU A 191 -3.21 21.79 3.78
CA LEU A 191 -3.84 21.13 2.64
C LEU A 191 -4.68 22.12 1.82
N TYR A 192 -4.54 22.05 0.50
CA TYR A 192 -5.33 22.88 -0.41
C TYR A 192 -5.62 22.18 -1.73
N SER A 193 -6.72 22.60 -2.35
CA SER A 193 -7.10 22.18 -3.69
C SER A 193 -6.17 22.79 -4.74
N ALA A 194 -5.91 22.06 -5.82
CA ALA A 194 -5.08 22.54 -6.94
C ALA A 194 -5.74 23.62 -7.82
N GLY A 195 -7.01 23.94 -7.57
CA GLY A 195 -7.78 24.95 -8.29
C GLY A 195 -9.28 24.63 -8.26
N GLU A 196 -10.11 25.52 -8.80
CA GLU A 196 -11.59 25.39 -8.75
C GLU A 196 -12.08 24.04 -9.31
N ASP A 197 -11.45 23.52 -10.37
CA ASP A 197 -11.81 22.23 -10.97
C ASP A 197 -11.50 21.02 -10.06
N ALA A 198 -10.68 21.21 -9.02
CA ALA A 198 -10.24 20.19 -8.07
C ALA A 198 -10.97 20.25 -6.72
N ASP A 199 -11.72 21.33 -6.43
CA ASP A 199 -12.32 21.57 -5.11
C ASP A 199 -13.27 20.46 -4.66
N LYS A 200 -14.00 19.89 -5.62
CA LYS A 200 -14.92 18.78 -5.36
C LYS A 200 -14.19 17.52 -4.95
N TYR A 201 -13.15 17.15 -5.69
CA TYR A 201 -12.31 16.00 -5.35
C TYR A 201 -11.62 16.21 -4.00
N PHE A 202 -11.08 17.42 -3.78
CA PHE A 202 -10.47 17.78 -2.51
C PHE A 202 -11.44 17.63 -1.34
N SER A 203 -12.69 18.06 -1.51
CA SER A 203 -13.74 17.91 -0.49
C SER A 203 -14.06 16.44 -0.22
N ASP A 204 -14.15 15.61 -1.27
CA ASP A 204 -14.38 14.16 -1.13
C ASP A 204 -13.22 13.48 -0.39
N PHE A 205 -11.98 13.80 -0.76
CA PHE A 205 -10.78 13.33 -0.07
C PHE A 205 -10.80 13.72 1.41
N TYR A 206 -11.05 15.00 1.69
CA TYR A 206 -11.07 15.54 3.05
C TYR A 206 -12.11 14.82 3.91
N LYS A 207 -13.32 14.58 3.36
CA LYS A 207 -14.36 13.83 4.07
C LYS A 207 -14.00 12.35 4.24
N PHE A 208 -13.36 11.74 3.25
CA PHE A 208 -12.93 10.35 3.32
C PHE A 208 -11.87 10.11 4.42
N ILE A 209 -10.93 11.05 4.58
CA ILE A 209 -9.92 11.03 5.65
C ILE A 209 -10.55 11.32 7.01
N GLU A 210 -11.46 12.30 7.11
CA GLU A 210 -12.20 12.58 8.35
C GLU A 210 -12.89 11.32 8.89
N ILE A 211 -13.57 10.57 8.01
CA ILE A 211 -14.23 9.31 8.37
C ILE A 211 -13.22 8.27 8.87
N ALA A 212 -12.04 8.17 8.24
CA ALA A 212 -11.00 7.24 8.68
C ALA A 212 -10.58 7.54 10.14
N ILE A 213 -10.33 8.82 10.43
CA ILE A 213 -9.93 9.30 11.76
C ILE A 213 -11.03 9.06 12.79
N GLU A 214 -12.29 9.40 12.47
CA GLU A 214 -13.44 9.20 13.36
C GLU A 214 -13.65 7.72 13.74
N ASN A 215 -13.19 6.79 12.90
CA ASN A 215 -13.30 5.36 13.12
C ASN A 215 -12.00 4.71 13.61
N ASP A 216 -10.98 5.51 13.94
CA ASP A 216 -9.67 5.01 14.43
C ASP A 216 -8.94 4.11 13.40
N LEU A 217 -9.04 4.47 12.13
CA LEU A 217 -8.47 3.74 10.98
C LEU A 217 -7.40 4.58 10.27
N GLY A 218 -6.43 3.89 9.69
CA GLY A 218 -5.56 4.39 8.63
C GLY A 218 -6.19 4.22 7.24
N VAL A 219 -5.34 4.38 6.22
CA VAL A 219 -5.71 4.20 4.81
C VAL A 219 -4.62 3.49 4.03
N ILE A 220 -5.01 2.70 3.04
CA ILE A 220 -4.09 1.97 2.17
C ILE A 220 -4.36 2.29 0.70
N SER A 221 -3.27 2.64 0.00
CA SER A 221 -3.28 2.95 -1.43
C SER A 221 -3.00 1.69 -2.24
N GLY A 222 -3.81 1.47 -3.27
CA GLY A 222 -3.68 0.36 -4.22
C GLY A 222 -3.55 0.83 -5.66
N LYS A 223 -2.95 -0.02 -6.50
CA LYS A 223 -2.70 0.16 -7.93
C LYS A 223 -3.24 -1.05 -8.69
N ASN A 224 -4.11 -0.81 -9.67
CA ASN A 224 -4.70 -1.84 -10.54
C ASN A 224 -5.26 -3.03 -9.74
N MET A 225 -5.99 -2.72 -8.68
CA MET A 225 -6.58 -3.72 -7.79
C MET A 225 -7.51 -4.65 -8.57
N ASN A 226 -7.48 -5.95 -8.27
CA ASN A 226 -8.38 -6.93 -8.89
C ASN A 226 -9.80 -6.78 -8.31
N GLU A 227 -10.52 -5.75 -8.74
CA GLU A 227 -11.82 -5.41 -8.17
C GLU A 227 -12.83 -6.55 -8.28
N GLY A 228 -12.81 -7.30 -9.39
CA GLY A 228 -13.75 -8.41 -9.61
C GLY A 228 -13.64 -9.46 -8.50
N PHE A 229 -12.44 -9.68 -8.00
CA PHE A 229 -12.16 -10.56 -6.89
C PHE A 229 -12.42 -9.89 -5.53
N LEU A 230 -11.95 -8.66 -5.32
CA LEU A 230 -12.07 -7.97 -4.03
C LEU A 230 -13.53 -7.67 -3.65
N LYS A 231 -14.42 -7.49 -4.65
CA LYS A 231 -15.87 -7.37 -4.45
C LYS A 231 -16.50 -8.61 -3.80
N LEU A 232 -15.85 -9.77 -3.90
CA LEU A 232 -16.36 -11.03 -3.34
C LEU A 232 -15.93 -11.23 -1.88
N ILE A 233 -14.96 -10.46 -1.39
CA ILE A 233 -14.49 -10.54 -0.02
C ILE A 233 -15.46 -9.79 0.87
N GLN A 234 -15.97 -10.45 1.90
CA GLN A 234 -16.78 -9.80 2.92
C GLN A 234 -15.90 -8.84 3.71
N SER A 235 -16.26 -7.54 3.72
CA SER A 235 -15.49 -6.53 4.44
C SER A 235 -15.40 -6.89 5.93
N PRO A 236 -14.19 -6.96 6.50
CA PRO A 236 -13.99 -7.14 7.93
C PRO A 236 -14.30 -5.86 8.71
N LEU A 237 -14.27 -4.71 8.04
CA LEU A 237 -14.59 -3.41 8.60
C LEU A 237 -16.03 -3.02 8.28
N SER A 238 -16.73 -2.52 9.28
CA SER A 238 -18.09 -1.97 9.13
C SER A 238 -18.07 -0.43 9.06
N VAL A 239 -17.26 0.14 8.17
CA VAL A 239 -17.30 1.59 7.91
C VAL A 239 -18.50 1.86 7.01
N LYS A 240 -19.58 2.39 7.57
CA LYS A 240 -20.77 2.76 6.81
C LYS A 240 -20.63 4.19 6.31
N ILE A 241 -20.30 4.34 5.04
CA ILE A 241 -20.35 5.64 4.35
C ILE A 241 -21.55 5.62 3.43
N ASP A 242 -22.55 6.44 3.73
CA ASP A 242 -23.60 6.75 2.77
C ASP A 242 -23.08 7.83 1.81
N VAL A 243 -22.40 7.34 0.76
CA VAL A 243 -21.81 8.16 -0.31
C VAL A 243 -22.84 9.13 -0.91
N LYS A 244 -24.12 8.72 -1.01
CA LYS A 244 -25.18 9.57 -1.60
C LYS A 244 -25.65 10.65 -0.63
N GLU A 245 -25.85 10.29 0.63
CA GLU A 245 -26.23 11.26 1.68
C GLU A 245 -25.13 12.32 1.87
N LEU A 246 -23.86 11.90 1.81
CA LEU A 246 -22.70 12.77 1.94
C LEU A 246 -22.32 13.51 0.66
N GLY A 247 -22.95 13.19 -0.48
CA GLY A 247 -22.68 13.82 -1.77
C GLY A 247 -21.27 13.57 -2.33
N LEU A 248 -20.64 12.44 -1.98
CA LEU A 248 -19.28 12.10 -2.39
C LEU A 248 -19.31 11.51 -3.80
N GLU A 249 -18.70 12.18 -4.78
CA GLU A 249 -18.79 11.75 -6.19
C GLU A 249 -17.60 10.91 -6.65
N ASN A 250 -16.46 11.06 -5.98
CA ASN A 250 -15.22 10.34 -6.28
C ASN A 250 -15.01 9.11 -5.40
N VAL A 251 -15.96 8.81 -4.51
CA VAL A 251 -15.96 7.62 -3.65
C VAL A 251 -16.89 6.56 -4.26
N ILE A 252 -16.34 5.41 -4.61
CA ILE A 252 -17.11 4.27 -5.10
C ILE A 252 -17.62 3.46 -3.92
N ASN A 253 -18.91 3.12 -3.96
CA ASN A 253 -19.50 2.10 -3.11
C ASN A 253 -20.31 1.13 -3.98
N TYR A 254 -19.77 -0.07 -4.22
CA TYR A 254 -20.52 -1.10 -4.94
C TYR A 254 -21.63 -1.64 -4.03
N GLY A 255 -22.87 -1.29 -4.35
CA GLY A 255 -24.08 -1.73 -3.64
C GLY A 255 -24.48 -3.17 -3.94
#